data_AF-A0A8H6EZF1-F1
#
_entry.id   AF-A0A8H6EZF1-F1
#
_cell.length_a   1.000
_cell.length_b   1.000
_cell.length_c   1.000
_cell.angle_alpha   90.00
_cell.angle_beta   90.00
_cell.angle_gamma   90.00
#
_symmetry.space_group_name_H-M   'P 1'
#
loop_
_entity.id
_entity.type
_entity.pdbx_description
1 polymer ?
#
loop_
_entity_poly.entity_id
_entity_poly.type
_entity_poly.pdbx_seq_one_letter_code
_entity_poly.pdbx_strand_id
1 'polypeptide(L)'
;MSVQNINIVEPASYTTQAKLLLCQLLYDVAKFTPKKFTAENILGSFKKHPLIKDPDMKLNVDQLLELVNNMMLENKMLQPENLPGSIEEYKTKVDIIASVCNIYFFKRIEEIETRLKKNKEEFKAEYDLIKKSQEDQHKVNT
;
A
#
# COMPACT_ATOMS: atom_id res chain seq x y z
N MET A 1 33.72 3.49 -16.21
CA MET A 1 32.66 3.94 -15.29
C MET A 1 31.82 2.72 -14.94
N SER A 2 31.93 2.20 -13.71
CA SER A 2 31.13 1.04 -13.29
C SER A 2 29.69 1.51 -13.04
N VAL A 3 28.76 1.02 -13.84
CA VAL A 3 27.32 1.19 -13.61
C VAL A 3 27.04 0.54 -12.26
N GLN A 4 26.77 1.36 -11.23
CA GLN A 4 26.30 0.87 -9.95
C GLN A 4 24.98 0.15 -10.25
N ASN A 5 24.93 -1.16 -9.95
CA ASN A 5 23.69 -1.91 -9.91
C ASN A 5 22.80 -1.27 -8.84
N ILE A 6 21.99 -0.31 -9.24
CA ILE A 6 20.89 0.20 -8.43
C ILE A 6 19.99 -1.01 -8.23
N ASN A 7 19.85 -1.47 -6.99
CA ASN A 7 18.83 -2.45 -6.65
C ASN A 7 17.50 -1.85 -7.07
N ILE A 8 16.97 -2.30 -8.21
CA ILE A 8 15.65 -1.96 -8.70
C ILE A 8 14.72 -2.50 -7.64
N VAL A 9 14.14 -1.61 -6.84
CA VAL A 9 13.03 -1.99 -5.97
C VAL A 9 11.87 -2.20 -6.92
N GLU A 10 11.54 -3.46 -7.21
CA GLU A 10 10.40 -3.77 -8.06
C GLU A 10 9.15 -3.06 -7.51
N PRO A 11 8.48 -2.16 -8.25
CA PRO A 11 7.30 -1.45 -7.76
C PRO A 11 6.15 -2.37 -7.31
N ALA A 12 6.20 -3.64 -7.73
CA ALA A 12 5.34 -4.74 -7.31
C ALA A 12 5.57 -5.19 -5.85
N SER A 13 6.69 -4.83 -5.22
CA SER A 13 7.02 -5.23 -3.85
C SER A 13 6.27 -4.44 -2.78
N TYR A 14 5.59 -3.34 -3.14
CA TYR A 14 4.82 -2.53 -2.20
C TYR A 14 3.34 -2.93 -2.18
N THR A 15 2.88 -3.35 -0.99
CA THR A 15 1.48 -3.71 -0.76
C THR A 15 0.53 -2.54 -1.06
N THR A 16 -0.72 -2.84 -1.45
CA THR A 16 -1.80 -1.86 -1.61
C THR A 16 -1.96 -0.95 -0.38
N GLN A 17 -1.78 -1.50 0.82
CA GLN A 17 -1.80 -0.74 2.07
C GLN A 17 -0.69 0.33 2.13
N ALA A 18 0.53 -0.02 1.73
CA ALA A 18 1.66 0.90 1.72
C ALA A 18 1.47 1.99 0.65
N LYS A 19 1.01 1.63 -0.55
CA LYS A 19 0.69 2.58 -1.63
C LYS A 19 -0.43 3.54 -1.21
N LEU A 20 -1.50 3.04 -0.59
CA LEU A 20 -2.58 3.86 -0.03
C LEU A 20 -2.06 4.86 0.99
N LEU A 21 -1.26 4.38 1.95
CA LEU A 21 -0.69 5.21 3.01
C LEU A 21 0.20 6.33 2.45
N LEU A 22 1.08 6.00 1.49
CA LEU A 22 1.93 7.00 0.85
C LEU A 22 1.10 8.07 0.15
N CYS A 23 0.04 7.65 -0.56
CA CYS A 23 -0.87 8.58 -1.21
C CYS A 23 -1.58 9.50 -0.21
N GLN A 24 -2.11 8.95 0.88
CA GLN A 24 -2.76 9.72 1.94
C GLN A 24 -1.81 10.76 2.53
N LEU A 25 -0.56 10.37 2.78
CA LEU A 25 0.47 11.26 3.29
C LEU A 25 0.77 12.40 2.30
N LEU A 26 0.93 12.10 1.00
CA LEU A 26 1.10 13.10 -0.05
C LEU A 26 -0.08 14.08 -0.05
N TYR A 27 -1.31 13.56 -0.03
CA TYR A 27 -2.53 14.38 -0.03
C TYR A 27 -2.59 15.29 1.19
N ASP A 28 -2.40 14.74 2.40
CA ASP A 28 -2.52 15.46 3.65
C ASP A 28 -1.47 16.57 3.78
N VAL A 29 -0.22 16.25 3.42
CA VAL A 29 0.85 17.26 3.46
C VAL A 29 0.60 18.34 2.41
N ALA A 30 0.16 17.99 1.20
CA ALA A 30 -0.13 18.97 0.16
C ALA A 30 -1.31 19.89 0.56
N LYS A 31 -2.35 19.33 1.17
CA LYS A 31 -3.59 20.06 1.49
C LYS A 31 -3.51 20.86 2.78
N PHE A 32 -2.94 20.29 3.84
CA PHE A 32 -3.01 20.86 5.19
C PHE A 32 -1.68 21.47 5.67
N THR A 33 -0.54 20.96 5.19
CA THR A 33 0.79 21.48 5.58
C THR A 33 1.73 21.70 4.39
N PRO A 34 1.31 22.44 3.34
CA PRO A 34 2.03 22.52 2.06
C PRO A 34 3.48 23.04 2.16
N LYS A 35 3.82 23.76 3.23
CA LYS A 35 5.20 24.22 3.52
C LYS A 35 6.16 23.06 3.86
N LYS A 36 5.62 21.91 4.27
CA LYS A 36 6.38 20.70 4.63
C LYS A 36 6.42 19.66 3.49
N PHE A 37 5.87 19.98 2.33
CA PHE A 37 5.82 19.08 1.18
C PHE A 37 7.21 19.00 0.53
N THR A 38 8.09 18.21 1.14
CA THR A 38 9.42 17.87 0.63
C THR A 38 9.62 16.37 0.66
N ALA A 39 10.50 15.86 -0.21
CA ALA A 39 10.77 14.43 -0.29
C ALA A 39 11.21 13.83 1.05
N GLU A 40 12.08 14.52 1.80
CA GLU A 40 12.59 14.02 3.09
C GLU A 40 11.51 13.96 4.15
N ASN A 41 10.62 14.96 4.21
CA ASN A 41 9.52 14.98 5.17
C ASN A 41 8.52 13.86 4.89
N ILE A 42 8.20 13.65 3.61
CA ILE A 42 7.29 12.58 3.19
C ILE A 42 7.92 11.22 3.46
N LEU A 43 9.17 11.00 3.03
CA LEU A 43 9.89 9.76 3.28
C LEU A 43 10.01 9.46 4.78
N GLY A 44 10.40 10.46 5.57
CA GLY A 44 10.56 10.34 7.02
C GLY A 44 9.25 10.03 7.73
N SER A 45 8.13 10.63 7.30
CA SER A 45 6.82 10.35 7.87
C SER A 45 6.30 8.97 7.45
N PHE A 46 6.52 8.59 6.19
CA PHE A 46 6.12 7.30 5.65
C PHE A 46 6.82 6.14 6.37
N LYS A 47 8.14 6.20 6.51
CA LYS A 47 8.94 5.17 7.22
C LYS A 47 8.59 5.03 8.70
N LYS A 48 8.15 6.10 9.36
CA LYS A 48 7.77 6.10 10.78
C LYS A 48 6.34 5.60 11.01
N HIS A 49 5.57 5.36 9.96
CA HIS A 49 4.17 5.02 10.11
C HIS A 49 4.00 3.59 10.66
N PRO A 50 3.16 3.35 11.69
CA PRO A 50 3.04 2.03 12.33
C PRO A 50 2.62 0.87 11.42
N LEU A 51 2.03 1.19 10.26
CA LEU A 51 1.61 0.20 9.27
C LEU A 51 2.72 -0.23 8.31
N ILE A 52 3.87 0.46 8.32
CA ILE A 52 5.07 0.03 7.62
C ILE A 52 5.84 -0.89 8.57
N LYS A 53 5.69 -2.20 8.35
CA LYS A 53 6.23 -3.25 9.22
C LYS A 53 7.65 -3.69 8.87
N ASP A 54 8.28 -3.07 7.88
CA ASP A 54 9.59 -3.48 7.40
C ASP A 54 10.69 -2.54 7.93
N PRO A 55 11.43 -2.95 8.99
CA PRO A 55 12.57 -2.18 9.50
C PRO A 55 13.71 -2.06 8.48
N ASP A 56 13.76 -2.93 7.47
CA ASP A 56 14.75 -2.94 6.40
C ASP A 56 14.26 -2.24 5.13
N MET A 57 13.19 -1.43 5.22
CA MET A 57 12.68 -0.63 4.10
C MET A 57 13.74 0.39 3.62
N LYS A 58 14.58 -0.04 2.68
CA LYS A 58 15.59 0.75 1.99
C LYS A 58 14.96 1.61 0.90
N LEU A 59 13.98 2.44 1.26
CA LEU A 59 13.42 3.46 0.39
C LEU A 59 14.21 4.77 0.57
N ASN A 60 14.85 5.29 -0.47
CA ASN A 60 15.47 6.61 -0.47
C ASN A 60 14.59 7.63 -1.23
N VAL A 61 15.07 8.87 -1.40
CA VAL A 61 14.30 9.94 -2.06
C VAL A 61 14.05 9.63 -3.54
N ASP A 62 15.06 9.13 -4.27
CA ASP A 62 14.91 8.79 -5.69
C ASP A 62 13.89 7.66 -5.89
N GLN A 63 13.97 6.63 -5.05
CA GLN A 63 13.03 5.51 -5.08
C GLN A 63 11.64 5.93 -4.61
N LEU A 64 11.52 6.94 -3.74
CA LEU A 64 10.22 7.50 -3.36
C LEU A 64 9.58 8.17 -4.58
N LEU A 65 10.32 8.98 -5.33
CA LEU A 65 9.83 9.58 -6.57
C LEU A 65 9.40 8.52 -7.57
N GLU A 66 10.25 7.51 -7.79
CA GLU A 66 9.96 6.41 -8.70
C GLU A 66 8.68 5.66 -8.29
N LEU A 67 8.50 5.37 -6.99
CA LEU A 67 7.29 4.74 -6.47
C LEU A 67 6.04 5.58 -6.73
N VAL A 68 6.11 6.90 -6.47
CA VAL A 68 4.98 7.81 -6.72
C VAL A 68 4.67 7.89 -8.22
N ASN A 69 5.68 8.04 -9.06
CA ASN A 69 5.54 8.06 -10.51
C ASN A 69 4.87 6.77 -11.02
N ASN A 70 5.33 5.62 -10.54
CA ASN A 70 4.75 4.31 -10.88
C ASN A 70 3.30 4.19 -10.42
N MET A 71 2.95 4.68 -9.23
CA MET A 71 1.55 4.74 -8.79
C MET A 71 0.68 5.58 -9.74
N MET A 72 1.20 6.69 -10.27
CA MET A 72 0.46 7.49 -11.25
C MET A 72 0.27 6.75 -12.59
N LEU A 73 1.32 6.08 -13.07
CA LEU A 73 1.28 5.31 -14.31
C LEU A 73 0.37 4.08 -14.21
N GLU A 74 0.51 3.28 -13.14
CA GLU A 74 -0.29 2.07 -12.88
C GLU A 74 -1.79 2.37 -12.89
N ASN A 75 -2.18 3.55 -12.40
CA ASN A 75 -3.58 3.97 -12.32
C ASN A 75 -3.98 4.91 -13.47
N LYS A 76 -3.13 5.07 -14.51
CA LYS A 76 -3.37 5.87 -15.72
C LYS A 76 -3.71 7.34 -15.45
N MET A 77 -3.15 7.88 -14.37
CA MET A 77 -3.41 9.26 -13.92
C MET A 77 -2.48 10.26 -14.60
N LEU A 78 -1.29 9.82 -15.00
CA LEU A 78 -0.34 10.59 -15.79
C LEU A 78 0.21 9.72 -16.93
N GLN A 79 0.63 10.37 -18.01
CA GLN A 79 1.43 9.76 -19.07
C GLN A 79 2.93 9.95 -18.75
N PRO A 80 3.82 9.09 -19.27
CA PRO A 80 5.27 9.14 -19.00
C PRO A 80 5.90 10.53 -19.20
N GLU A 81 5.51 11.23 -20.27
CA GLU A 81 6.00 12.56 -20.62
C GLU A 81 5.55 13.68 -19.67
N ASN A 82 4.56 13.41 -18.81
CA ASN A 82 3.99 14.36 -17.85
C ASN A 82 4.38 14.04 -16.40
N LEU A 83 5.29 13.08 -16.20
CA LEU A 83 5.76 12.71 -14.88
C LEU A 83 6.62 13.81 -14.26
N PRO A 84 6.36 14.17 -12.99
CA PRO A 84 7.23 15.05 -12.23
C PRO A 84 8.67 14.56 -12.12
N GLY A 85 9.60 15.51 -12.17
CA GLY A 85 11.03 15.27 -11.96
C GLY A 85 11.44 15.25 -10.48
N SER A 86 10.54 15.65 -9.59
CA SER A 86 10.75 15.73 -8.15
C SER A 86 9.44 15.45 -7.39
N ILE A 87 9.54 15.08 -6.11
CA ILE A 87 8.36 14.91 -5.27
C ILE A 87 7.64 16.24 -5.12
N GLU A 88 8.36 17.34 -4.91
CA GLU A 88 7.87 18.69 -4.65
C GLU A 88 6.90 19.19 -5.73
N GLU A 89 7.13 18.82 -6.99
CA GLU A 89 6.26 19.16 -8.11
C GLU A 89 4.84 18.57 -7.99
N TYR A 90 4.69 17.44 -7.29
CA TYR A 90 3.38 16.86 -7.00
C TYR A 90 2.52 17.73 -6.08
N LYS A 91 3.10 18.72 -5.38
CA LYS A 91 2.38 19.67 -4.53
C LYS A 91 1.23 20.38 -5.24
N THR A 92 1.37 20.60 -6.55
CA THR A 92 0.37 21.28 -7.38
C THR A 92 -0.64 20.32 -8.02
N LYS A 93 -0.46 19.00 -7.85
CA LYS A 93 -1.25 17.94 -8.48
C LYS A 93 -2.18 17.24 -7.48
N VAL A 94 -2.77 18.00 -6.55
CA VAL A 94 -3.55 17.47 -5.42
C VAL A 94 -4.74 16.61 -5.87
N ASP A 95 -5.45 17.02 -6.93
CA ASP A 95 -6.61 16.28 -7.44
C ASP A 95 -6.22 14.92 -8.05
N ILE A 96 -5.04 14.86 -8.66
CA ILE A 96 -4.47 13.62 -9.20
C ILE A 96 -4.10 12.69 -8.04
N ILE A 97 -3.42 13.20 -7.02
CA ILE A 97 -3.11 12.44 -5.80
C ILE A 97 -4.41 11.91 -5.17
N ALA A 98 -5.42 12.76 -4.99
CA ALA A 98 -6.70 12.37 -4.40
C ALA A 98 -7.38 11.22 -5.18
N SER A 99 -7.33 11.29 -6.51
CA SER A 99 -7.88 10.25 -7.38
C SER A 99 -7.15 8.91 -7.21
N VAL A 100 -5.82 8.93 -7.16
CA VAL A 100 -5.01 7.72 -6.87
C VAL A 100 -5.32 7.17 -5.48
N CYS A 101 -5.47 8.03 -4.48
CA CYS A 101 -5.78 7.61 -3.12
C CYS A 101 -7.11 6.89 -3.06
N ASN A 102 -8.13 7.40 -3.75
CA ASN A 102 -9.45 6.80 -3.82
C ASN A 102 -9.41 5.41 -4.48
N ILE A 103 -8.61 5.25 -5.55
CA ILE A 103 -8.42 3.95 -6.20
C ILE A 103 -7.79 2.94 -5.25
N TYR A 104 -6.70 3.30 -4.57
CA TYR A 104 -6.06 2.39 -3.61
C TYR A 104 -6.94 2.12 -2.39
N PHE A 105 -7.79 3.06 -1.98
CA PHE A 105 -8.77 2.85 -0.92
C PHE A 105 -9.75 1.73 -1.30
N PHE A 106 -10.39 1.81 -2.47
CA PHE A 106 -11.32 0.77 -2.91
C PHE A 106 -10.65 -0.57 -3.15
N LYS A 107 -9.45 -0.59 -3.76
CA LYS A 107 -8.64 -1.82 -3.87
C LYS A 107 -8.39 -2.45 -2.51
N ARG A 108 -8.11 -1.63 -1.49
CA ARG A 108 -7.86 -2.13 -0.14
C ARG A 108 -9.11 -2.68 0.53
N ILE A 109 -10.27 -2.07 0.32
CA ILE A 109 -11.56 -2.61 0.79
C ILE A 109 -11.82 -3.98 0.16
N GLU A 110 -11.66 -4.11 -1.16
CA GLU A 110 -11.86 -5.36 -1.89
C GLU A 110 -10.94 -6.49 -1.38
N GLU A 111 -9.66 -6.18 -1.12
CA GLU A 111 -8.71 -7.13 -0.51
C GLU A 111 -9.17 -7.61 0.88
N ILE A 112 -9.67 -6.69 1.70
CA ILE A 112 -10.15 -7.00 3.05
C ILE A 112 -11.40 -7.86 2.98
N GLU A 113 -12.38 -7.51 2.14
CA GLU A 113 -13.62 -8.26 1.96
C GLU A 113 -13.35 -9.68 1.45
N THR A 114 -12.45 -9.81 0.47
CA THR A 114 -12.02 -11.12 -0.06
C THR A 114 -11.40 -11.98 1.04
N ARG A 115 -10.52 -11.40 1.87
CA ARG A 115 -9.87 -12.12 2.96
C ARG A 115 -10.85 -12.48 4.09
N LEU A 116 -11.80 -11.61 4.41
CA LEU A 116 -12.86 -11.90 5.38
C LEU A 116 -13.75 -13.05 4.92
N LYS A 117 -14.13 -13.08 3.63
CA LYS A 117 -14.91 -14.17 3.05
C LYS A 117 -14.17 -15.50 3.19
N LYS A 118 -12.90 -15.53 2.78
CA LYS A 118 -12.05 -16.72 2.89
C LYS A 118 -11.93 -17.20 4.35
N ASN A 119 -11.62 -16.30 5.28
CA ASN A 119 -11.51 -16.65 6.70
C ASN A 119 -12.82 -17.22 7.26
N LYS A 120 -13.99 -16.71 6.82
CA LYS A 120 -15.30 -17.22 7.23
C LYS A 120 -15.55 -18.63 6.71
N GLU A 121 -15.14 -18.93 5.48
CA GLU A 121 -15.25 -20.27 4.88
C GLU A 121 -14.33 -21.26 5.59
N GLU A 122 -13.08 -20.88 5.87
CA GLU A 122 -12.11 -21.68 6.62
C GLU A 122 -12.59 -21.97 8.04
N PHE A 123 -13.03 -20.93 8.77
CA PHE A 123 -13.58 -21.09 10.12
C PHE A 123 -14.80 -22.01 10.15
N LYS A 124 -15.70 -21.89 9.17
CA LYS A 124 -16.88 -22.77 9.09
C LYS A 124 -16.47 -24.23 8.86
N ALA A 125 -15.51 -24.47 7.97
CA ALA A 125 -15.02 -25.83 7.71
C ALA A 125 -14.38 -26.45 8.96
N GLU A 126 -13.56 -25.68 9.69
CA GLU A 126 -12.98 -26.13 10.97
C GLU A 126 -14.05 -26.39 12.03
N TYR A 127 -15.04 -25.51 12.14
CA TYR A 127 -16.15 -25.69 13.07
C TYR A 127 -16.96 -26.96 12.78
N ASP A 128 -17.29 -27.21 11.50
CA ASP A 128 -18.03 -28.41 11.08
C ASP A 128 -17.24 -29.70 11.37
N LEU A 129 -15.90 -29.67 11.22
CA LEU A 129 -15.02 -30.78 11.59
C LEU A 129 -15.04 -31.05 13.11
N ILE A 130 -14.94 -30.01 13.93
CA ILE A 130 -14.99 -30.14 15.40
C ILE A 130 -16.34 -30.70 15.82
N LYS A 131 -17.43 -30.18 15.26
CA LYS A 131 -18.79 -30.64 15.57
C LYS A 131 -18.97 -32.12 15.24
N LYS A 132 -18.52 -32.55 14.05
CA LYS A 132 -18.57 -33.97 13.65
C LYS A 132 -17.74 -34.85 14.60
N SER A 133 -16.53 -34.41 14.96
CA SER A 133 -15.70 -35.16 15.92
C SER A 133 -16.35 -35.32 17.29
N GLN A 134 -17.08 -34.31 17.78
CA GLN A 134 -17.83 -34.39 19.04
C GLN A 134 -19.02 -35.35 18.93
N GLU A 135 -19.77 -35.30 17.84
CA GLU A 135 -20.89 -36.22 17.57
C GLU A 135 -20.42 -37.68 17.47
N ASP A 136 -19.28 -37.93 16.82
CA ASP A 136 -18.70 -39.27 16.70
C ASP A 136 -18.20 -39.80 18.05
N GLN A 137 -17.58 -38.96 18.89
CA GLN A 137 -17.20 -39.34 20.26
C GLN A 137 -18.40 -39.68 21.15
N HIS A 138 -19.52 -38.96 20.99
CA HIS A 138 -20.70 -39.20 21.80
C HIS A 138 -21.37 -40.55 21.47
N LYS A 139 -21.32 -40.99 20.20
CA LYS A 139 -21.84 -42.29 19.75
C LYS A 139 -21.01 -43.49 20.19
N VAL A 140 -19.71 -43.32 20.44
CA VAL A 140 -18.84 -44.40 20.93
C VAL A 140 -19.05 -44.67 22.43
N ASN A 141 -19.53 -43.66 23.18
CA ASN A 141 -19.70 -43.73 24.64
C ASN A 141 -21.15 -44.01 25.11
N THR A 142 -22.09 -44.21 24.17
CA THR A 142 -23.50 -44.60 24.42
C THR A 142 -23.79 -45.92 23.75
#